data_AF-A0A847N2L8-F1
#
_entry.id   AF-A0A847N2L8-F1
#
_cell.length_a   1.000
_cell.length_b   1.000
_cell.length_c   1.000
_cell.angle_alpha   90.00
_cell.angle_beta   90.00
_cell.angle_gamma   90.00
#
_symmetry.space_group_name_H-M   'P 1'
#
loop_
_entity.id
_entity.type
_entity.pdbx_description
1 polymer ?
#
loop_
_entity_poly.entity_id
_entity_poly.type
_entity_poly.pdbx_seq_one_letter_code
_entity_poly.pdbx_strand_id
1 'polypeptide(L)'
;MHFFTALAKRPLILMLLLLSLTTLFVLSIAQNADLETDLDEYMPKTHPAFVASDEAQELFGIHDAILIVVEHPSGIYNQQTLEKIDAITRGLTEEFDAFSSVTSLTTADNIKSSDGFLEVEPFFSGKTDEAAIAKIQTEVQANSMIYGRNVSKDGTATLIIAELTEDADSKALQEELKSWIGQWEGPERVLMAGRPVIEGSLAELGPKDMAIMFPLVIVTMIILLYLLLRSVRDTALNMVIVLFGTLLSFGLMTMLGVPIYAVDTMIPVMLIAIGVAYGIHMHNTIHHLMEENPDITKQELAERSVKLMIRPIIMTALTTAIGFVALMSSEVLPVRYFGLFAAIGVLGEMVLALLLFPASIHLLGKPVYRSAKKSLGKPAYSAHLKALVVGHPKLITLVSLLVLLIGIWGTTKVWIDTSFLANFEEDSSIVQIDELVNEKFGGTSTLNIILSSDQVDRFKDPELLKTMDALQQELEANPMVGNTLSLATFIKQMNQVMLEHEEGSHSIPDSQEMISQYLLLYEFSGDPESLTQVIDYEYTSANITVQLKSDSSAVLKQIIEVIDTYLPTLEEQDVFLGYAGSGYKAFVFSELLLEGQI
;
A
#
# COMPACT_ATOMS: atom_id res chain seq x y z
N MET A 1 26.82 26.88 23.35
CA MET A 1 26.72 27.12 24.81
C MET A 1 26.13 28.49 25.13
N HIS A 2 26.77 29.61 24.73
CA HIS A 2 26.27 30.96 25.05
C HIS A 2 24.84 31.23 24.55
N PHE A 3 24.47 30.74 23.37
CA PHE A 3 23.09 30.82 22.86
C PHE A 3 22.07 30.20 23.82
N PHE A 4 22.27 28.93 24.19
CA PHE A 4 21.37 28.19 25.09
C PHE A 4 21.26 28.83 26.47
N THR A 5 22.38 29.24 27.07
CA THR A 5 22.37 29.84 28.41
C THR A 5 21.81 31.26 28.42
N ALA A 6 22.00 32.05 27.36
CA ALA A 6 21.42 33.38 27.25
C ALA A 6 19.89 33.34 27.07
N LEU A 7 19.39 32.44 26.21
CA LEU A 7 17.96 32.31 25.97
C LEU A 7 17.23 31.67 27.16
N ALA A 8 17.86 30.70 27.84
CA ALA A 8 17.31 30.07 29.05
C ALA A 8 17.11 31.06 30.22
N LYS A 9 17.85 32.17 30.27
CA LYS A 9 17.65 33.25 31.26
C LYS A 9 16.38 34.06 31.01
N ARG A 10 15.74 33.90 29.84
CA ARG A 10 14.49 34.59 29.45
C ARG A 10 13.36 33.56 29.23
N PRO A 11 12.96 32.80 30.26
CA PRO A 11 12.03 31.67 30.11
C PRO A 11 10.66 32.09 29.57
N LEU A 12 10.17 33.29 29.89
CA LEU A 12 8.88 33.77 29.38
C LEU A 12 8.90 33.98 27.86
N ILE A 13 10.00 34.50 27.30
CA ILE A 13 10.15 34.68 25.86
C ILE A 13 10.21 33.31 25.17
N LEU A 14 10.94 32.36 25.76
CA LEU A 14 11.00 30.99 25.26
C LEU A 14 9.61 30.34 25.25
N MET A 15 8.83 30.46 26.32
CA MET A 15 7.47 29.91 26.40
C MET A 15 6.52 30.57 25.40
N LEU A 16 6.62 31.89 25.19
CA LEU A 16 5.84 32.59 24.17
C LEU A 16 6.19 32.15 22.75
N LEU A 17 7.49 31.98 22.47
CA LEU A 17 7.96 31.48 21.18
C LEU A 17 7.49 30.04 20.94
N LEU A 18 7.64 29.17 21.94
CA LEU A 18 7.14 27.80 21.89
C LEU A 18 5.63 27.77 21.62
N LEU A 19 4.85 28.56 22.37
CA LEU A 19 3.40 28.66 22.18
C LEU A 19 3.06 29.15 20.77
N SER A 20 3.74 30.19 20.27
CA SER A 20 3.50 30.70 18.91
C SER A 20 3.80 29.67 17.81
N LEU A 21 4.90 28.92 17.94
CA LEU A 21 5.27 27.87 16.99
C LEU A 21 4.32 26.69 17.09
N THR A 22 3.96 26.26 18.30
CA THR A 22 2.94 25.23 18.51
C THR A 22 1.61 25.62 17.89
N THR A 23 1.14 26.86 18.11
CA THR A 23 -0.09 27.34 17.47
C THR A 23 0.02 27.36 15.95
N LEU A 24 1.15 27.82 15.40
CA LEU A 24 1.39 27.81 13.95
C LEU A 24 1.32 26.39 13.37
N PHE A 25 2.03 25.43 13.97
CA PHE A 25 2.07 24.05 13.48
C PHE A 25 0.73 23.35 13.65
N VAL A 26 0.03 23.54 14.77
CA VAL A 26 -1.32 22.99 14.97
C VAL A 26 -2.30 23.57 13.94
N LEU A 27 -2.24 24.86 13.63
CA LEU A 27 -3.08 25.46 12.60
C LEU A 27 -2.76 24.90 11.20
N SER A 28 -1.47 24.74 10.87
CA SER A 28 -1.07 24.13 9.60
C SER A 28 -1.58 22.69 9.47
N ILE A 29 -1.40 21.86 10.50
CA ILE A 29 -1.88 20.48 10.49
C ILE A 29 -3.41 20.47 10.37
N ALA A 30 -4.12 21.30 11.13
CA ALA A 30 -5.58 21.32 11.07
C ALA A 30 -6.16 21.79 9.73
N GLN A 31 -5.40 22.55 8.94
CA GLN A 31 -5.87 23.12 7.67
C GLN A 31 -5.36 22.34 6.44
N ASN A 32 -4.16 21.77 6.52
CA ASN A 32 -3.44 21.24 5.36
C ASN A 32 -3.00 19.78 5.54
N ALA A 33 -3.32 19.11 6.66
CA ALA A 33 -2.99 17.69 6.80
C ALA A 33 -3.87 16.86 5.86
N ASP A 34 -3.21 16.09 5.02
CA ASP A 34 -3.82 15.14 4.12
C ASP A 34 -3.07 13.81 4.21
N LEU A 35 -3.81 12.70 4.23
CA LEU A 35 -3.24 11.37 4.35
C LEU A 35 -3.20 10.74 2.96
N GLU A 36 -1.99 10.51 2.45
CA GLU A 36 -1.78 9.86 1.17
C GLU A 36 -1.97 8.35 1.28
N THR A 37 -3.01 7.85 0.63
CA THR A 37 -3.39 6.44 0.61
C THR A 37 -3.34 5.84 -0.79
N ASP A 38 -3.19 6.65 -1.83
CA ASP A 38 -2.94 6.15 -3.17
C ASP A 38 -1.50 5.64 -3.26
N LEU A 39 -1.35 4.36 -3.54
CA LEU A 39 -0.04 3.72 -3.61
C LEU A 39 0.74 4.13 -4.86
N ASP A 40 0.10 4.70 -5.88
CA ASP A 40 0.79 5.24 -7.06
C ASP A 40 1.52 6.55 -6.70
N GLU A 41 1.00 7.33 -5.74
CA GLU A 41 1.65 8.55 -5.22
C GLU A 41 2.84 8.26 -4.27
N TYR A 42 3.09 6.99 -3.96
CA TYR A 42 4.27 6.58 -3.16
C TYR A 42 5.54 6.58 -4.02
N MET A 43 5.38 6.74 -5.34
CA MET A 43 6.40 6.51 -6.35
C MET A 43 6.92 7.78 -7.02
N PRO A 44 8.17 7.75 -7.51
CA PRO A 44 8.65 8.78 -8.41
C PRO A 44 7.97 8.65 -9.79
N LYS A 45 7.07 9.58 -10.11
CA LYS A 45 6.35 9.66 -11.40
C LYS A 45 7.25 9.67 -12.65
N THR A 46 8.55 9.93 -12.50
CA THR A 46 9.52 9.96 -13.59
C THR A 46 10.24 8.63 -13.84
N HIS A 47 10.01 7.61 -13.02
CA HIS A 47 10.70 6.33 -13.17
C HIS A 47 10.15 5.55 -14.39
N PRO A 48 11.02 4.97 -15.25
CA PRO A 48 10.62 4.43 -16.56
C PRO A 48 9.50 3.39 -16.50
N ALA A 49 9.50 2.54 -15.47
CA ALA A 49 8.47 1.51 -15.30
C ALA A 49 7.06 2.10 -15.02
N PHE A 50 6.96 3.25 -14.34
CA PHE A 50 5.67 3.90 -14.12
C PHE A 50 5.22 4.64 -15.37
N VAL A 51 6.13 5.35 -16.04
CA VAL A 51 5.81 6.02 -17.32
C VAL A 51 5.29 5.01 -18.35
N ALA A 52 5.97 3.87 -18.52
CA ALA A 52 5.52 2.82 -19.43
C ALA A 52 4.18 2.19 -19.01
N SER A 53 3.95 2.06 -17.70
CA SER A 53 2.67 1.56 -17.18
C SER A 53 1.55 2.55 -17.44
N ASP A 54 1.76 3.85 -17.19
CA ASP A 54 0.78 4.91 -17.41
C ASP A 54 0.46 5.05 -18.93
N GLU A 55 1.47 4.98 -19.80
CA GLU A 55 1.29 4.96 -21.27
C GLU A 55 0.44 3.75 -21.72
N ALA A 56 0.67 2.58 -21.14
CA ALA A 56 -0.12 1.38 -21.42
C ALA A 56 -1.56 1.50 -20.86
N GLN A 57 -1.74 2.14 -19.70
CA GLN A 57 -3.05 2.39 -19.14
C GLN A 57 -3.88 3.31 -20.04
N GLU A 58 -3.29 4.38 -20.56
CA GLU A 58 -3.94 5.28 -21.52
C GLU A 58 -4.27 4.55 -22.85
N LEU A 59 -3.34 3.73 -23.35
CA LEU A 59 -3.53 3.04 -24.64
C LEU A 59 -4.63 1.98 -24.60
N PHE A 60 -4.71 1.19 -23.53
CA PHE A 60 -5.61 0.04 -23.42
C PHE A 60 -6.82 0.29 -22.49
N GLY A 61 -6.97 1.50 -21.94
CA GLY A 61 -8.02 1.81 -20.97
C GLY A 61 -7.92 0.96 -19.70
N ILE A 62 -6.71 0.69 -19.20
CA ILE A 62 -6.50 -0.12 -18.00
C ILE A 62 -6.67 0.75 -16.77
N HIS A 63 -7.84 0.64 -16.12
CA HIS A 63 -8.16 1.38 -14.91
C HIS A 63 -8.16 0.46 -13.68
N ASP A 64 -7.91 1.05 -12.50
CA ASP A 64 -8.20 0.33 -11.25
C ASP A 64 -9.71 0.13 -11.12
N ALA A 65 -10.11 -1.05 -10.62
CA ALA A 65 -11.52 -1.45 -10.58
C ALA A 65 -11.97 -1.80 -9.17
N ILE A 66 -13.22 -1.44 -8.86
CA ILE A 66 -13.95 -1.96 -7.72
C ILE A 66 -14.66 -3.24 -8.17
N LEU A 67 -14.41 -4.32 -7.45
CA LEU A 67 -14.97 -5.63 -7.73
C LEU A 67 -16.18 -5.87 -6.83
N ILE A 68 -17.36 -6.05 -7.42
CA ILE A 68 -18.59 -6.32 -6.67
C ILE A 68 -18.98 -7.78 -6.88
N VAL A 69 -18.93 -8.56 -5.81
CA VAL A 69 -19.31 -9.98 -5.80
C VAL A 69 -20.77 -10.08 -5.42
N VAL A 70 -21.56 -10.76 -6.25
CA VAL A 70 -22.93 -11.16 -5.93
C VAL A 70 -22.96 -12.68 -5.78
N GLU A 71 -23.11 -13.16 -4.55
CA GLU A 71 -23.17 -14.59 -4.23
C GLU A 71 -24.59 -14.99 -3.83
N HIS A 72 -25.11 -16.06 -4.43
CA HIS A 72 -26.39 -16.65 -4.06
C HIS A 72 -26.21 -18.12 -3.62
N PRO A 73 -26.67 -18.51 -2.42
CA PRO A 73 -26.45 -19.86 -1.86
C PRO A 73 -26.95 -21.02 -2.71
N SER A 74 -27.91 -20.78 -3.61
CA SER A 74 -28.50 -21.80 -4.48
C SER A 74 -28.18 -21.61 -5.97
N GLY A 75 -27.25 -20.71 -6.32
CA GLY A 75 -26.90 -20.41 -7.71
C GLY A 75 -27.44 -19.06 -8.21
N ILE A 76 -26.70 -18.40 -9.10
CA ILE A 76 -27.08 -17.10 -9.69
C ILE A 76 -28.07 -17.23 -10.86
N TYR A 77 -28.24 -18.43 -11.40
CA TYR A 77 -29.13 -18.71 -12.54
C TYR A 77 -30.59 -18.80 -12.09
N ASN A 78 -31.13 -17.67 -11.64
CA ASN A 78 -32.55 -17.51 -11.34
C ASN A 78 -32.96 -16.07 -11.69
N GLN A 79 -34.25 -15.87 -11.99
CA GLN A 79 -34.73 -14.58 -12.49
C GLN A 79 -34.47 -13.42 -11.52
N GLN A 80 -34.66 -13.64 -10.22
CA GLN A 80 -34.50 -12.58 -9.21
C GLN A 80 -33.04 -12.13 -9.10
N THR A 81 -32.10 -13.07 -9.08
CA THR A 81 -30.67 -12.73 -9.02
C THR A 81 -30.18 -12.09 -10.31
N LEU A 82 -30.59 -12.58 -11.50
CA LEU A 82 -30.21 -11.97 -12.78
C LEU A 82 -30.77 -10.54 -12.94
N GLU A 83 -32.04 -10.32 -12.60
CA GLU A 83 -32.64 -8.97 -12.58
C GLU A 83 -31.93 -8.05 -11.57
N LYS A 84 -31.48 -8.60 -10.44
CA LYS A 84 -30.69 -7.86 -9.45
C LYS A 84 -29.31 -7.49 -9.98
N ILE A 85 -28.60 -8.42 -10.63
CA ILE A 85 -27.28 -8.15 -11.25
C ILE A 85 -27.43 -7.03 -12.29
N ASP A 86 -28.43 -7.12 -13.17
CA ASP A 86 -28.72 -6.07 -14.16
C ASP A 86 -29.00 -4.70 -13.51
N ALA A 87 -29.81 -4.68 -12.45
CA ALA A 87 -30.15 -3.45 -11.75
C ALA A 87 -28.95 -2.84 -11.02
N ILE A 88 -28.07 -3.67 -10.44
CA ILE A 88 -26.81 -3.21 -9.84
C ILE A 88 -25.90 -2.65 -10.92
N THR A 89 -25.72 -3.38 -12.04
CA THR A 89 -24.88 -2.92 -13.15
C THR A 89 -25.35 -1.58 -13.71
N ARG A 90 -26.65 -1.43 -14.01
CA ARG A 90 -27.20 -0.15 -14.49
C ARG A 90 -27.08 0.97 -13.45
N GLY A 91 -27.32 0.66 -12.17
CA GLY A 91 -27.17 1.65 -11.11
C GLY A 91 -25.73 2.16 -10.96
N LEU A 92 -24.73 1.27 -11.08
CA LEU A 92 -23.31 1.67 -11.09
C LEU A 92 -23.00 2.59 -12.28
N THR A 93 -23.53 2.28 -13.47
CA THR A 93 -23.30 3.10 -14.67
C THR A 93 -24.05 4.43 -14.66
N GLU A 94 -25.28 4.47 -14.13
CA GLU A 94 -26.17 5.64 -14.24
C GLU A 94 -26.13 6.57 -13.01
N GLU A 95 -25.84 6.04 -11.81
CA GLU A 95 -25.88 6.82 -10.56
C GLU A 95 -24.50 7.34 -10.13
N PHE A 96 -23.41 6.80 -10.69
CA PHE A 96 -22.04 7.13 -10.30
C PHE A 96 -21.20 7.60 -11.50
N ASP A 97 -20.84 8.88 -11.50
CA ASP A 97 -19.93 9.46 -12.51
C ASP A 97 -18.47 8.98 -12.35
N ALA A 98 -18.17 8.25 -11.27
CA ALA A 98 -16.83 7.79 -10.92
C ALA A 98 -16.39 6.53 -11.68
N PHE A 99 -17.26 5.91 -12.46
CA PHE A 99 -16.95 4.72 -13.24
C PHE A 99 -16.89 5.02 -14.74
N SER A 100 -15.80 4.61 -15.38
CA SER A 100 -15.63 4.71 -16.84
C SER A 100 -16.37 3.58 -17.56
N SER A 101 -16.31 2.36 -17.01
CA SER A 101 -16.94 1.17 -17.56
C SER A 101 -17.44 0.22 -16.46
N VAL A 102 -18.50 -0.53 -16.75
CA VAL A 102 -19.03 -1.56 -15.83
C VAL A 102 -19.31 -2.85 -16.58
N THR A 103 -18.48 -3.86 -16.33
CA THR A 103 -18.59 -5.19 -16.93
C THR A 103 -19.21 -6.18 -15.96
N SER A 104 -20.31 -6.81 -16.35
CA SER A 104 -20.97 -7.89 -15.59
C SER A 104 -21.49 -8.98 -16.52
N LEU A 105 -22.10 -10.02 -15.95
CA LEU A 105 -22.83 -11.03 -16.73
C LEU A 105 -23.88 -10.41 -17.68
N THR A 106 -24.42 -9.24 -17.35
CA THR A 106 -25.52 -8.62 -18.12
C THR A 106 -25.04 -7.61 -19.16
N THR A 107 -23.77 -7.19 -19.12
CA THR A 107 -23.15 -6.30 -20.13
C THR A 107 -22.06 -6.97 -20.95
N ALA A 108 -21.57 -8.13 -20.52
CA ALA A 108 -20.53 -8.87 -21.22
C ALA A 108 -20.93 -9.32 -22.63
N ASP A 109 -19.98 -9.21 -23.55
CA ASP A 109 -20.11 -9.61 -24.95
C ASP A 109 -20.26 -11.13 -25.11
N ASN A 110 -21.41 -11.56 -25.62
CA ASN A 110 -21.66 -12.94 -26.01
C ASN A 110 -21.59 -13.07 -27.53
N ILE A 111 -20.44 -13.52 -28.02
CA ILE A 111 -20.19 -13.75 -29.44
C ILE A 111 -20.96 -15.00 -29.89
N LYS A 112 -21.89 -14.83 -30.83
CA LYS A 112 -22.71 -15.89 -31.43
C LYS A 112 -22.58 -15.90 -32.95
N SER A 113 -22.93 -17.02 -33.55
CA SER A 113 -23.06 -17.18 -35.00
C SER A 113 -24.54 -17.24 -35.35
N SER A 114 -24.96 -16.37 -36.26
CA SER A 114 -26.34 -16.29 -36.76
C SER A 114 -26.28 -16.13 -38.28
N ASP A 115 -26.83 -17.11 -39.01
CA ASP A 115 -26.83 -17.16 -40.48
C ASP A 115 -25.43 -16.98 -41.14
N GLY A 116 -24.37 -17.42 -40.47
CA GLY A 116 -22.98 -17.31 -40.96
C GLY A 116 -22.31 -15.94 -40.71
N PHE A 117 -22.93 -15.08 -39.90
CA PHE A 117 -22.36 -13.83 -39.41
C PHE A 117 -22.13 -13.89 -37.89
N LEU A 118 -21.15 -13.12 -37.41
CA LEU A 118 -20.98 -12.88 -35.98
C LEU A 118 -22.01 -11.88 -35.48
N GLU A 119 -22.70 -12.23 -34.41
CA GLU A 119 -23.65 -11.40 -33.69
C GLU A 119 -23.15 -11.30 -32.24
N VAL A 120 -23.04 -10.09 -31.71
CA VAL A 120 -22.58 -9.85 -30.34
C VAL A 120 -23.75 -9.22 -29.59
N GLU A 121 -24.23 -9.94 -28.58
CA GLU A 121 -25.33 -9.48 -27.74
C GLU A 121 -24.99 -9.73 -26.27
N PRO A 122 -25.60 -9.01 -25.32
CA PRO A 122 -25.47 -9.37 -23.91
C PRO A 122 -26.12 -10.72 -23.60
N PHE A 123 -25.63 -11.42 -22.57
CA PHE A 123 -26.24 -12.69 -22.13
C PHE A 123 -27.67 -12.52 -21.60
N PHE A 124 -27.99 -11.34 -21.06
CA PHE A 124 -29.26 -11.07 -20.41
C PHE A 124 -29.91 -9.81 -20.98
N SER A 125 -31.17 -9.93 -21.41
CA SER A 125 -31.96 -8.82 -21.99
C SER A 125 -33.26 -8.53 -21.21
N GLY A 126 -33.34 -8.98 -19.95
CA GLY A 126 -34.48 -8.77 -19.06
C GLY A 126 -35.28 -10.04 -18.79
N LYS A 127 -36.63 -9.93 -18.81
CA LYS A 127 -37.53 -11.00 -18.34
C LYS A 127 -37.31 -12.31 -19.09
N THR A 128 -36.75 -13.27 -18.38
CA THR A 128 -36.37 -14.59 -18.90
C THR A 128 -37.20 -15.67 -18.21
N ASP A 129 -37.68 -16.62 -19.00
CA ASP A 129 -38.31 -17.84 -18.49
C ASP A 129 -37.26 -18.88 -18.10
N GLU A 130 -37.67 -19.99 -17.48
CA GLU A 130 -36.73 -21.05 -17.05
C GLU A 130 -35.89 -21.60 -18.21
N ALA A 131 -36.47 -21.67 -19.42
CA ALA A 131 -35.78 -22.14 -20.61
C ALA A 131 -34.67 -21.16 -21.05
N ALA A 132 -34.95 -19.86 -21.01
CA ALA A 132 -33.96 -18.84 -21.32
C ALA A 132 -32.85 -18.78 -20.27
N ILE A 133 -33.15 -18.96 -18.98
CA ILE A 133 -32.13 -19.03 -17.92
C ILE A 133 -31.20 -20.23 -18.12
N ALA A 134 -31.74 -21.39 -18.45
CA ALA A 134 -30.93 -22.58 -18.76
C ALA A 134 -30.05 -22.36 -20.00
N LYS A 135 -30.55 -21.62 -20.99
CA LYS A 135 -29.77 -21.20 -22.16
C LYS A 135 -28.62 -20.27 -21.76
N ILE A 136 -28.88 -19.25 -20.93
CA ILE A 136 -27.84 -18.36 -20.38
C ILE A 136 -26.75 -19.17 -19.69
N GLN A 137 -27.12 -20.11 -18.82
CA GLN A 137 -26.15 -20.96 -18.14
C GLN A 137 -25.26 -21.74 -19.11
N THR A 138 -25.84 -22.29 -20.17
CA THR A 138 -25.11 -23.05 -21.19
C THR A 138 -24.17 -22.14 -22.00
N GLU A 139 -24.65 -20.96 -22.40
CA GLU A 139 -23.87 -19.98 -23.15
C GLU A 139 -22.70 -19.43 -22.32
N VAL A 140 -22.94 -19.11 -21.04
CA VAL A 140 -21.89 -18.69 -20.12
C VAL A 140 -20.82 -19.75 -19.99
N GLN A 141 -21.19 -21.02 -19.74
CA GLN A 141 -20.23 -22.12 -19.59
C GLN A 141 -19.41 -22.40 -20.87
N ALA A 142 -19.95 -22.07 -22.04
CA ALA A 142 -19.27 -22.22 -23.32
C ALA A 142 -18.37 -21.02 -23.68
N ASN A 143 -18.54 -19.87 -23.02
CA ASN A 143 -17.78 -18.65 -23.30
C ASN A 143 -16.61 -18.49 -22.33
N SER A 144 -15.41 -18.76 -22.85
CA SER A 144 -14.14 -18.68 -22.09
C SER A 144 -13.79 -17.27 -21.60
N MET A 145 -14.38 -16.22 -22.18
CA MET A 145 -14.13 -14.83 -21.79
C MET A 145 -14.83 -14.46 -20.48
N ILE A 146 -15.89 -15.18 -20.08
CA ILE A 146 -16.73 -14.86 -18.92
C ILE A 146 -16.73 -15.98 -17.87
N TYR A 147 -16.68 -17.24 -18.29
CA TYR A 147 -16.68 -18.38 -17.40
C TYR A 147 -15.38 -18.49 -16.59
N GLY A 148 -15.48 -18.43 -15.27
CA GLY A 148 -14.33 -18.38 -14.36
C GLY A 148 -13.75 -16.98 -14.14
N ARG A 149 -14.10 -15.99 -14.98
CA ARG A 149 -13.68 -14.59 -14.86
C ARG A 149 -14.76 -13.73 -14.18
N ASN A 150 -15.94 -13.64 -14.77
CA ASN A 150 -17.08 -12.88 -14.24
C ASN A 150 -18.15 -13.77 -13.61
N VAL A 151 -18.14 -15.08 -13.89
CA VAL A 151 -19.04 -16.05 -13.26
C VAL A 151 -18.23 -17.19 -12.66
N SER A 152 -18.51 -17.54 -11.41
CA SER A 152 -17.78 -18.61 -10.72
C SER A 152 -18.01 -19.97 -11.38
N LYS A 153 -17.01 -20.85 -11.32
CA LYS A 153 -17.08 -22.21 -11.92
C LYS A 153 -18.19 -23.08 -11.31
N ASP A 154 -18.59 -22.80 -10.06
CA ASP A 154 -19.71 -23.46 -9.40
C ASP A 154 -21.09 -22.85 -9.70
N GLY A 155 -21.15 -21.72 -10.43
CA GLY A 155 -22.38 -21.02 -10.77
C GLY A 155 -23.11 -20.36 -9.60
N THR A 156 -22.44 -20.19 -8.45
CA THR A 156 -23.02 -19.60 -7.23
C THR A 156 -22.73 -18.13 -7.05
N ALA A 157 -21.77 -17.57 -7.78
CA ALA A 157 -21.41 -16.16 -7.68
C ALA A 157 -21.10 -15.53 -9.04
N THR A 158 -21.31 -14.22 -9.14
CA THR A 158 -20.84 -13.40 -10.26
C THR A 158 -20.03 -12.20 -9.75
N LEU A 159 -19.10 -11.73 -10.58
CA LEU A 159 -18.26 -10.58 -10.37
C LEU A 159 -18.66 -9.47 -11.35
N ILE A 160 -19.05 -8.33 -10.79
CA ILE A 160 -19.23 -7.08 -11.51
C ILE A 160 -17.94 -6.29 -11.35
N ILE A 161 -17.32 -5.90 -12.45
CA ILE A 161 -16.06 -5.15 -12.50
C ILE A 161 -16.43 -3.72 -12.88
N ALA A 162 -16.28 -2.78 -11.95
CA ALA A 162 -16.55 -1.36 -12.17
C ALA A 162 -15.23 -0.59 -12.19
N GLU A 163 -14.80 -0.18 -13.38
CA GLU A 163 -13.53 0.51 -13.62
C GLU A 163 -13.64 1.99 -13.26
N LEU A 164 -12.69 2.50 -12.48
CA LEU A 164 -12.69 3.88 -11.99
C LEU A 164 -12.19 4.85 -13.07
N THR A 165 -12.77 6.03 -13.10
CA THR A 165 -12.19 7.18 -13.81
C THR A 165 -10.94 7.68 -13.07
N GLU A 166 -9.97 8.27 -13.78
CA GLU A 166 -8.75 8.83 -13.17
C GLU A 166 -9.01 9.84 -12.04
N ASP A 167 -10.10 10.61 -12.12
CA ASP A 167 -10.46 11.65 -11.15
C ASP A 167 -11.29 11.12 -9.95
N ALA A 168 -11.49 9.80 -9.83
CA ALA A 168 -12.36 9.24 -8.79
C ALA A 168 -11.73 9.37 -7.40
N ASP A 169 -12.45 10.03 -6.47
CA ASP A 169 -12.09 10.02 -5.04
C ASP A 169 -12.49 8.67 -4.42
N SER A 170 -11.55 7.73 -4.40
CA SER A 170 -11.73 6.38 -3.85
C SER A 170 -12.29 6.37 -2.42
N LYS A 171 -11.96 7.39 -1.60
CA LYS A 171 -12.41 7.46 -0.21
C LYS A 171 -13.88 7.85 -0.11
N ALA A 172 -14.28 8.92 -0.79
CA ALA A 172 -15.67 9.36 -0.79
C ALA A 172 -16.58 8.30 -1.44
N LEU A 173 -16.10 7.72 -2.55
CA LEU A 173 -16.81 6.72 -3.32
C LEU A 173 -17.06 5.44 -2.50
N GLN A 174 -16.08 4.99 -1.69
CA GLN A 174 -16.24 3.76 -0.91
C GLN A 174 -17.38 3.86 0.12
N GLU A 175 -17.49 4.96 0.86
CA GLU A 175 -18.57 5.14 1.85
C GLU A 175 -19.94 5.17 1.17
N GLU A 176 -20.04 5.86 0.03
CA GLU A 176 -21.26 5.94 -0.77
C GLU A 176 -21.66 4.57 -1.33
N LEU A 177 -20.73 3.87 -1.99
CA LEU A 177 -20.95 2.54 -2.54
C LEU A 177 -21.30 1.53 -1.47
N LYS A 178 -20.67 1.57 -0.29
CA LYS A 178 -21.00 0.67 0.82
C LYS A 178 -22.44 0.84 1.26
N SER A 179 -22.89 2.08 1.37
CA SER A 179 -24.28 2.40 1.71
C SER A 179 -25.25 1.99 0.59
N TRP A 180 -24.86 2.20 -0.66
CA TRP A 180 -25.67 1.89 -1.84
C TRP A 180 -25.83 0.36 -2.03
N ILE A 181 -24.73 -0.39 -1.98
CA ILE A 181 -24.71 -1.86 -2.08
C ILE A 181 -25.49 -2.53 -0.96
N GLY A 182 -25.45 -1.97 0.26
CA GLY A 182 -26.23 -2.47 1.39
C GLY A 182 -27.74 -2.54 1.15
N GLN A 183 -28.26 -1.77 0.18
CA GLN A 183 -29.69 -1.79 -0.20
C GLN A 183 -30.05 -3.03 -1.04
N TRP A 184 -29.06 -3.67 -1.66
CA TRP A 184 -29.23 -4.84 -2.51
C TRP A 184 -29.07 -6.17 -1.77
N GLU A 185 -28.71 -6.13 -0.48
CA GLU A 185 -28.64 -7.31 0.38
C GLU A 185 -30.00 -8.04 0.46
N GLY A 186 -29.97 -9.37 0.52
CA GLY A 186 -31.16 -10.20 0.59
C GLY A 186 -30.81 -11.67 0.76
N PRO A 187 -31.40 -12.60 -0.02
CA PRO A 187 -30.89 -13.97 -0.08
C PRO A 187 -29.48 -14.02 -0.72
N GLU A 188 -29.15 -13.06 -1.58
CA GLU A 188 -27.80 -12.81 -2.07
C GLU A 188 -26.97 -12.02 -1.07
N ARG A 189 -25.68 -12.38 -0.99
CA ARG A 189 -24.64 -11.59 -0.33
C ARG A 189 -23.95 -10.74 -1.38
N VAL A 190 -23.88 -9.43 -1.16
CA VAL A 190 -23.19 -8.49 -2.07
C VAL A 190 -21.98 -7.91 -1.36
N LEU A 191 -20.79 -8.04 -1.96
CA LEU A 191 -19.51 -7.69 -1.33
C LEU A 191 -18.67 -6.85 -2.27
N MET A 192 -17.81 -5.99 -1.71
CA MET A 192 -16.85 -5.18 -2.47
C MET A 192 -15.43 -5.62 -2.18
N ALA A 193 -14.63 -5.74 -3.24
CA ALA A 193 -13.22 -6.07 -3.21
C ALA A 193 -12.44 -5.20 -4.22
N GLY A 194 -11.14 -5.44 -4.30
CA GLY A 194 -10.24 -4.70 -5.20
C GLY A 194 -9.41 -3.65 -4.46
N ARG A 195 -8.35 -3.20 -5.13
CA ARG A 195 -7.36 -2.26 -4.58
C ARG A 195 -7.99 -0.95 -4.06
N PRO A 196 -8.92 -0.26 -4.76
CA PRO A 196 -9.52 0.97 -4.24
C PRO A 196 -10.28 0.78 -2.92
N VAL A 197 -10.84 -0.40 -2.68
CA VAL A 197 -11.49 -0.76 -1.41
C VAL A 197 -10.46 -0.90 -0.29
N ILE A 198 -9.27 -1.42 -0.59
CA ILE A 198 -8.15 -1.52 0.37
C ILE A 198 -7.65 -0.12 0.73
N GLU A 199 -7.41 0.73 -0.27
CA GLU A 199 -6.94 2.11 -0.09
C GLU A 199 -7.96 2.96 0.69
N GLY A 200 -9.24 2.88 0.34
CA GLY A 200 -10.31 3.54 1.10
C GLY A 200 -10.40 3.05 2.55
N SER A 201 -10.21 1.74 2.77
CA SER A 201 -10.20 1.17 4.13
C SER A 201 -9.01 1.68 4.96
N LEU A 202 -7.82 1.84 4.35
CA LEU A 202 -6.67 2.49 5.01
C LEU A 202 -6.99 3.95 5.36
N ALA A 203 -7.66 4.68 4.47
CA ALA A 203 -8.07 6.06 4.69
C ALA A 203 -9.12 6.20 5.81
N GLU A 204 -9.95 5.19 6.04
CA GLU A 204 -10.95 5.16 7.12
C GLU A 204 -10.35 4.69 8.46
N LEU A 205 -9.60 3.58 8.45
CA LEU A 205 -9.08 2.92 9.65
C LEU A 205 -7.84 3.63 10.21
N GLY A 206 -6.94 4.12 9.36
CA GLY A 206 -5.71 4.79 9.78
C GLY A 206 -5.95 5.94 10.79
N PRO A 207 -6.85 6.91 10.50
CA PRO A 207 -7.19 7.97 11.44
C PRO A 207 -7.83 7.46 12.75
N LYS A 208 -8.66 6.41 12.69
CA LYS A 208 -9.28 5.80 13.88
C LYS A 208 -8.22 5.16 14.78
N ASP A 209 -7.27 4.44 14.19
CA ASP A 209 -6.15 3.86 14.91
C ASP A 209 -5.25 4.93 15.52
N MET A 210 -4.94 6.00 14.79
CA MET A 210 -4.21 7.14 15.35
C MET A 210 -4.94 7.78 16.53
N ALA A 211 -6.27 7.92 16.47
CA ALA A 211 -7.06 8.49 17.55
C ALA A 211 -7.05 7.64 18.84
N ILE A 212 -6.84 6.32 18.73
CA ILE A 212 -6.72 5.41 19.87
C ILE A 212 -5.27 5.28 20.34
N MET A 213 -4.35 5.03 19.41
CA MET A 213 -2.95 4.73 19.67
C MET A 213 -2.20 5.94 20.22
N PHE A 214 -2.45 7.15 19.69
CA PHE A 214 -1.72 8.34 20.12
C PHE A 214 -1.96 8.68 21.61
N PRO A 215 -3.21 8.75 22.13
CA PRO A 215 -3.45 8.90 23.56
C PRO A 215 -2.86 7.76 24.41
N LEU A 216 -2.96 6.51 23.94
CA LEU A 216 -2.45 5.34 24.65
C LEU A 216 -0.93 5.42 24.83
N VAL A 217 -0.20 5.77 23.77
CA VAL A 217 1.26 5.98 23.80
C VAL A 217 1.62 7.13 24.74
N ILE A 218 0.92 8.27 24.67
CA ILE A 218 1.15 9.40 25.58
C ILE A 218 0.97 9.00 27.04
N VAL A 219 -0.14 8.33 27.38
CA VAL A 219 -0.42 7.91 28.77
C VAL A 219 0.65 6.93 29.25
N THR A 220 0.99 5.94 28.43
CA THR A 220 2.04 4.95 28.73
C THR A 220 3.38 5.62 28.98
N MET A 221 3.72 6.63 28.18
CA MET A 221 4.98 7.38 28.31
C MET A 221 5.00 8.28 29.52
N ILE A 222 3.91 8.97 29.84
CA ILE A 222 3.79 9.75 31.08
C ILE A 222 4.04 8.84 32.29
N ILE A 223 3.43 7.66 32.31
CA ILE A 223 3.62 6.66 33.38
C ILE A 223 5.07 6.22 33.44
N LEU A 224 5.65 5.78 32.33
CA LEU A 224 7.03 5.30 32.27
C LEU A 224 8.04 6.38 32.70
N LEU A 225 7.92 7.59 32.13
CA LEU A 225 8.76 8.73 32.47
C LEU A 225 8.63 9.12 33.94
N TYR A 226 7.40 9.13 34.47
CA TYR A 226 7.20 9.41 35.89
C TYR A 226 7.84 8.35 36.79
N LEU A 227 7.75 7.06 36.42
CA LEU A 227 8.39 5.97 37.17
C LEU A 227 9.92 6.07 37.15
N LEU A 228 10.50 6.45 36.00
CA LEU A 228 11.95 6.59 35.82
C LEU A 228 12.51 7.85 36.51
N LEU A 229 11.89 9.00 36.29
CA LEU A 229 12.38 10.30 36.76
C LEU A 229 11.89 10.64 38.17
N ARG A 230 10.77 10.05 38.60
CA ARG A 230 10.11 10.31 39.89
C ARG A 230 9.89 11.82 40.17
N SER A 231 9.70 12.59 39.10
CA SER A 231 9.63 14.05 39.10
C SER A 231 8.56 14.50 38.11
N VAL A 232 7.41 14.95 38.61
CA VAL A 232 6.30 15.46 37.76
C VAL A 232 6.78 16.58 36.85
N ARG A 233 7.65 17.45 37.37
CA ARG A 233 8.26 18.55 36.61
C ARG A 233 9.04 18.02 35.41
N ASP A 234 9.95 17.08 35.63
CA ASP A 234 10.86 16.64 34.56
C ASP A 234 10.13 15.70 33.58
N THR A 235 9.13 14.95 34.05
CA THR A 235 8.18 14.25 33.19
C THR A 235 7.44 15.22 32.27
N ALA A 236 6.88 16.32 32.81
CA ALA A 236 6.17 17.32 32.00
C ALA A 236 7.10 18.03 30.99
N LEU A 237 8.34 18.37 31.39
CA LEU A 237 9.32 18.96 30.48
C LEU A 237 9.64 18.01 29.32
N ASN A 238 9.85 16.73 29.58
CA ASN A 238 10.11 15.75 28.52
C ASN A 238 8.93 15.55 27.58
N MET A 239 7.71 15.51 28.12
CA MET A 239 6.52 15.44 27.28
C MET A 239 6.41 16.67 26.36
N VAL A 240 6.69 17.88 26.87
CA VAL A 240 6.70 19.09 26.03
C VAL A 240 7.76 19.02 24.94
N ILE A 241 8.98 18.55 25.27
CA ILE A 241 10.07 18.41 24.30
C ILE A 241 9.66 17.48 23.16
N VAL A 242 9.17 16.31 23.52
CA VAL A 242 8.83 15.24 22.58
C VAL A 242 7.61 15.58 21.73
N LEU A 243 6.52 16.05 22.36
CA LEU A 243 5.31 16.44 21.62
C LEU A 243 5.60 17.60 20.69
N PHE A 244 6.46 18.54 21.09
CA PHE A 244 6.89 19.59 20.18
C PHE A 244 7.74 19.07 19.02
N GLY A 245 8.62 18.09 19.25
CA GLY A 245 9.37 17.41 18.19
C GLY A 245 8.44 16.83 17.13
N THR A 246 7.42 16.08 17.56
CA THR A 246 6.38 15.54 16.68
C THR A 246 5.60 16.64 15.96
N LEU A 247 5.17 17.68 16.67
CA LEU A 247 4.46 18.83 16.07
C LEU A 247 5.33 19.59 15.08
N LEU A 248 6.64 19.69 15.32
CA LEU A 248 7.58 20.31 14.39
C LEU A 248 7.70 19.49 13.10
N SER A 249 7.78 18.16 13.20
CA SER A 249 7.83 17.25 12.05
C SER A 249 6.57 17.39 11.17
N PHE A 250 5.38 17.12 11.72
CA PHE A 250 4.12 17.21 10.96
C PHE A 250 3.75 18.65 10.60
N GLY A 251 4.06 19.60 11.48
CA GLY A 251 3.81 21.02 11.23
C GLY A 251 4.59 21.52 10.02
N LEU A 252 5.87 21.19 9.91
CA LEU A 252 6.66 21.55 8.73
C LEU A 252 6.26 20.76 7.49
N MET A 253 5.93 19.47 7.64
CA MET A 253 5.45 18.62 6.54
C MET A 253 4.21 19.23 5.88
N THR A 254 3.18 19.50 6.68
CA THR A 254 1.92 20.12 6.20
C THR A 254 2.10 21.56 5.73
N MET A 255 3.01 22.35 6.33
CA MET A 255 3.31 23.72 5.86
C MET A 255 3.99 23.73 4.48
N LEU A 256 4.76 22.69 4.17
CA LEU A 256 5.45 22.53 2.88
C LEU A 256 4.55 21.87 1.83
N GLY A 257 3.31 21.50 2.18
CA GLY A 257 2.40 20.79 1.28
C GLY A 257 2.85 19.35 0.98
N VAL A 258 3.65 18.75 1.87
CA VAL A 258 4.01 17.33 1.77
C VAL A 258 2.87 16.54 2.42
N PRO A 259 2.26 15.58 1.71
CA PRO A 259 1.21 14.75 2.30
C PRO A 259 1.80 13.81 3.36
N ILE A 260 0.95 13.34 4.26
CA ILE A 260 1.32 12.39 5.31
C ILE A 260 1.13 10.98 4.74
N TYR A 261 2.18 10.18 4.72
CA TYR A 261 2.09 8.78 4.26
C TYR A 261 1.80 7.83 5.42
N ALA A 262 1.34 6.61 5.13
CA ALA A 262 1.07 5.60 6.16
C ALA A 262 2.28 5.32 7.07
N VAL A 263 3.50 5.33 6.52
CA VAL A 263 4.75 5.14 7.28
C VAL A 263 5.05 6.28 8.26
N ASP A 264 4.59 7.51 7.96
CA ASP A 264 4.82 8.68 8.82
C ASP A 264 4.11 8.57 10.16
N THR A 265 3.10 7.71 10.25
CA THR A 265 2.42 7.40 11.50
C THR A 265 3.34 6.83 12.59
N MET A 266 4.53 6.33 12.22
CA MET A 266 5.55 5.86 13.15
C MET A 266 6.35 7.00 13.80
N ILE A 267 6.37 8.21 13.21
CA ILE A 267 7.16 9.36 13.68
C ILE A 267 6.88 9.70 15.16
N PRO A 268 5.61 9.87 15.62
CA PRO A 268 5.34 10.18 17.02
C PRO A 268 5.97 9.18 17.98
N VAL A 269 5.76 7.88 17.74
CA VAL A 269 6.25 6.80 18.61
C VAL A 269 7.78 6.79 18.65
N MET A 270 8.42 7.00 17.51
CA MET A 270 9.87 6.99 17.38
C MET A 270 10.53 8.20 18.04
N LEU A 271 10.00 9.40 17.80
CA LEU A 271 10.47 10.63 18.45
C LEU A 271 10.25 10.58 19.96
N ILE A 272 9.13 10.03 20.42
CA ILE A 272 8.88 9.73 21.83
C ILE A 272 9.99 8.85 22.41
N ALA A 273 10.36 7.75 21.77
CA ALA A 273 11.41 6.88 22.26
C ALA A 273 12.80 7.57 22.31
N ILE A 274 13.13 8.37 21.30
CA ILE A 274 14.43 9.03 21.15
C ILE A 274 14.56 10.26 22.08
N GLY A 275 13.59 11.18 22.02
CA GLY A 275 13.62 12.45 22.75
C GLY A 275 13.59 12.29 24.27
N VAL A 276 12.97 11.21 24.77
CA VAL A 276 12.98 10.84 26.19
C VAL A 276 14.41 10.67 26.73
N ALA A 277 15.34 10.16 25.93
CA ALA A 277 16.72 9.96 26.37
C ALA A 277 17.41 11.29 26.72
N TYR A 278 17.21 12.35 25.93
CA TYR A 278 17.78 13.67 26.20
C TYR A 278 17.32 14.21 27.54
N GLY A 279 16.03 14.02 27.80
CA GLY A 279 15.38 14.34 29.05
C GLY A 279 15.95 13.62 30.27
N ILE A 280 16.10 12.30 30.16
CA ILE A 280 16.66 11.46 31.23
C ILE A 280 18.10 11.87 31.55
N HIS A 281 18.93 12.11 30.53
CA HIS A 281 20.30 12.54 30.74
C HIS A 281 20.38 13.92 31.39
N MET A 282 19.58 14.89 30.93
CA MET A 282 19.49 16.21 31.56
C MET A 282 19.05 16.11 33.03
N HIS A 283 17.98 15.36 33.30
CA HIS A 283 17.49 15.09 34.65
C HIS A 283 18.58 14.51 35.55
N ASN A 284 19.24 13.44 35.11
CA ASN A 284 20.28 12.77 35.89
C ASN A 284 21.48 13.68 36.16
N THR A 285 21.90 14.49 35.18
CA THR A 285 22.99 15.45 35.37
C THR A 285 22.61 16.56 36.35
N ILE A 286 21.38 17.10 36.27
CA ILE A 286 20.90 18.11 37.21
C ILE A 286 20.82 17.52 38.62
N HIS A 287 20.26 16.31 38.76
CA HIS A 287 20.19 15.59 40.03
C HIS A 287 21.58 15.38 40.64
N HIS A 288 22.53 14.86 39.85
CA HIS A 288 23.89 14.58 40.29
C HIS A 288 24.63 15.86 40.72
N LEU A 289 24.53 16.95 39.96
CA LEU A 289 25.14 18.24 40.33
C LEU A 289 24.57 18.81 41.64
N MET A 290 23.28 18.59 41.91
CA MET A 290 22.64 19.01 43.16
C MET A 290 23.04 18.13 44.35
N GLU A 291 23.31 16.83 44.14
CA GLU A 291 23.83 15.94 45.17
C GLU A 291 25.30 16.26 45.52
N GLU A 292 26.14 16.56 44.51
CA GLU A 292 27.55 16.90 44.72
C GLU A 292 27.75 18.30 45.32
N ASN A 293 26.86 19.25 44.98
CA ASN A 293 26.93 20.63 45.47
C ASN A 293 25.56 21.15 45.91
N PRO A 294 25.16 20.90 47.18
CA PRO A 294 23.85 21.31 47.71
C PRO A 294 23.58 22.83 47.61
N ASP A 295 24.64 23.65 47.73
CA ASP A 295 24.56 25.11 47.75
C ASP A 295 24.65 25.75 46.35
N ILE A 296 24.77 24.95 45.28
CA ILE A 296 24.92 25.43 43.90
C ILE A 296 23.86 26.48 43.54
N THR A 297 24.22 27.64 42.99
CA THR A 297 23.20 28.65 42.65
C THR A 297 22.33 28.19 41.48
N LYS A 298 21.11 28.75 41.30
CA LYS A 298 20.26 28.44 40.14
C LYS A 298 20.98 28.67 38.80
N GLN A 299 21.73 29.78 38.73
CA GLN A 299 22.49 30.15 37.54
C GLN A 299 23.64 29.17 37.29
N GLU A 300 24.43 28.84 38.33
CA GLU A 300 25.53 27.90 38.18
C GLU A 300 25.04 26.49 37.81
N LEU A 301 23.91 26.06 38.38
CA LEU A 301 23.28 24.77 38.04
C LEU A 301 22.90 24.73 36.56
N ALA A 302 22.15 25.72 36.06
CA ALA A 302 21.75 25.79 34.66
C ALA A 302 22.95 25.83 33.70
N GLU A 303 23.96 26.66 34.00
CA GLU A 303 25.16 26.80 33.16
C GLU A 303 26.03 25.53 33.16
N ARG A 304 26.24 24.88 34.32
CA ARG A 304 27.00 23.62 34.41
C ARG A 304 26.26 22.46 33.75
N SER A 305 24.95 22.32 33.94
CA SER A 305 24.16 21.25 33.30
C SER A 305 24.27 21.33 31.78
N VAL A 306 24.09 22.53 31.19
CA VAL A 306 24.27 22.73 29.74
C VAL A 306 25.71 22.45 29.32
N LYS A 307 26.70 22.93 30.07
CA LYS A 307 28.12 22.74 29.73
C LYS A 307 28.51 21.25 29.66
N LEU A 308 27.99 20.42 30.57
CA LEU A 308 28.26 18.98 30.58
C LEU A 308 27.48 18.25 29.47
N MET A 309 26.23 18.64 29.23
CA MET A 309 25.32 17.89 28.36
C MET A 309 25.28 18.34 26.90
N ILE A 310 25.76 19.54 26.57
CA ILE A 310 25.71 20.05 25.20
C ILE A 310 26.43 19.15 24.20
N ARG A 311 27.60 18.59 24.55
CA ARG A 311 28.34 17.70 23.65
C ARG A 311 27.65 16.34 23.52
N PRO A 312 27.34 15.61 24.61
CA PRO A 312 26.64 14.34 24.50
C PRO A 312 25.31 14.43 23.74
N ILE A 313 24.45 15.41 24.06
CA ILE A 313 23.12 15.54 23.44
C ILE A 313 23.22 15.88 21.96
N ILE A 314 24.10 16.81 21.58
CA ILE A 314 24.30 17.15 20.16
C ILE A 314 24.85 15.93 19.41
N MET A 315 25.82 15.22 19.96
CA MET A 315 26.38 14.05 19.29
C MET A 315 25.33 12.96 19.07
N THR A 316 24.52 12.66 20.09
CA THR A 316 23.44 11.67 19.97
C THR A 316 22.40 12.09 18.94
N ALA A 317 21.97 13.35 18.96
CA ALA A 317 20.98 13.86 18.02
C ALA A 317 21.50 13.89 16.58
N LEU A 318 22.76 14.30 16.37
CA LEU A 318 23.37 14.30 15.05
C LEU A 318 23.54 12.90 14.51
N THR A 319 24.00 11.92 15.31
CA THR A 319 24.13 10.54 14.82
C THR A 319 22.79 9.94 14.44
N THR A 320 21.73 10.23 15.20
CA THR A 320 20.37 9.78 14.89
C THR A 320 19.81 10.49 13.65
N ALA A 321 19.97 11.82 13.56
CA ALA A 321 19.52 12.59 12.41
C ALA A 321 20.24 12.18 11.12
N ILE A 322 21.55 11.86 11.17
CA ILE A 322 22.29 11.32 10.03
C ILE A 322 21.71 9.97 9.59
N GLY A 323 21.36 9.09 10.54
CA GLY A 323 20.70 7.82 10.25
C GLY A 323 19.37 7.99 9.50
N PHE A 324 18.54 8.95 9.93
CA PHE A 324 17.30 9.26 9.23
C PHE A 324 17.51 9.97 7.89
N VAL A 325 18.44 10.91 7.81
CA VAL A 325 18.79 11.61 6.56
C VAL A 325 19.34 10.64 5.52
N ALA A 326 19.96 9.53 5.93
CA ALA A 326 20.37 8.49 4.99
C ALA A 326 19.19 7.93 4.18
N LEU A 327 17.96 7.91 4.74
CA LEU A 327 16.76 7.46 4.03
C LEU A 327 16.37 8.39 2.86
N MET A 328 16.93 9.60 2.78
CA MET A 328 16.74 10.50 1.63
C MET A 328 17.32 9.96 0.33
N SER A 329 18.20 8.94 0.39
CA SER A 329 18.72 8.26 -0.81
C SER A 329 17.72 7.28 -1.43
N SER A 330 16.65 6.91 -0.72
CA SER A 330 15.61 6.04 -1.26
C SER A 330 14.90 6.75 -2.42
N GLU A 331 14.46 5.99 -3.43
CA GLU A 331 13.62 6.49 -4.51
C GLU A 331 12.14 6.59 -4.09
N VAL A 332 11.75 5.87 -3.03
CA VAL A 332 10.39 5.81 -2.50
C VAL A 332 10.09 7.05 -1.65
N LEU A 333 9.13 7.86 -2.10
CA LEU A 333 8.79 9.15 -1.49
C LEU A 333 8.43 9.05 0.00
N PRO A 334 7.53 8.13 0.44
CA PRO A 334 7.21 7.95 1.86
C PRO A 334 8.45 7.77 2.74
N VAL A 335 9.44 6.98 2.28
CA VAL A 335 10.66 6.68 3.04
C VAL A 335 11.54 7.92 3.17
N ARG A 336 11.66 8.72 2.10
CA ARG A 336 12.43 9.96 2.07
C ARG A 336 11.83 10.99 3.02
N TYR A 337 10.52 11.23 2.93
CA TYR A 337 9.84 12.20 3.76
C TYR A 337 9.84 11.79 5.23
N PHE A 338 9.57 10.52 5.52
CA PHE A 338 9.72 9.95 6.86
C PHE A 338 11.09 10.26 7.46
N GLY A 339 12.17 9.96 6.72
CA GLY A 339 13.54 10.25 7.15
C GLY A 339 13.80 11.73 7.38
N LEU A 340 13.42 12.59 6.43
CA LEU A 340 13.63 14.03 6.54
C LEU A 340 12.93 14.63 7.76
N PHE A 341 11.63 14.35 7.92
CA PHE A 341 10.83 14.95 8.97
C PHE A 341 11.10 14.33 10.34
N ALA A 342 11.45 13.04 10.42
CA ALA A 342 11.96 12.44 11.65
C ALA A 342 13.29 13.09 12.10
N ALA A 343 14.23 13.31 11.17
CA ALA A 343 15.49 14.00 11.47
C ALA A 343 15.25 15.42 12.01
N ILE A 344 14.34 16.17 11.38
CA ILE A 344 13.95 17.51 11.84
C ILE A 344 13.36 17.46 13.26
N GLY A 345 12.49 16.50 13.54
CA GLY A 345 11.91 16.28 14.86
C GLY A 345 12.97 16.04 15.93
N VAL A 346 13.90 15.11 15.68
CA VAL A 346 15.03 14.80 16.58
C VAL A 346 15.91 16.03 16.85
N LEU A 347 16.23 16.82 15.82
CA LEU A 347 17.01 18.05 15.97
C LEU A 347 16.24 19.12 16.76
N GLY A 348 14.92 19.20 16.57
CA GLY A 348 14.02 20.05 17.37
C GLY A 348 14.04 19.67 18.84
N GLU A 349 13.91 18.38 19.16
CA GLU A 349 13.96 17.85 20.52
C GLU A 349 15.32 18.13 21.19
N MET A 350 16.41 17.97 20.44
CA MET A 350 17.77 18.31 20.90
C MET A 350 17.87 19.78 21.32
N VAL A 351 17.39 20.70 20.47
CA VAL A 351 17.39 22.14 20.76
C VAL A 351 16.54 22.43 21.99
N LEU A 352 15.33 21.85 22.07
CA LEU A 352 14.43 22.07 23.19
C LEU A 352 14.93 21.49 24.50
N ALA A 353 15.55 20.30 24.51
CA ALA A 353 16.12 19.73 25.73
C ALA A 353 17.20 20.64 26.33
N LEU A 354 18.06 21.21 25.47
CA LEU A 354 19.11 22.15 25.89
C LEU A 354 18.58 23.54 26.29
N LEU A 355 17.33 23.90 25.94
CA LEU A 355 16.69 25.17 26.30
C LEU A 355 15.74 25.03 27.50
N LEU A 356 14.81 24.08 27.48
CA LEU A 356 13.72 23.95 28.44
C LEU A 356 14.20 23.52 29.82
N PHE A 357 15.17 22.60 29.91
CA PHE A 357 15.73 22.20 31.19
C PHE A 357 16.39 23.37 31.95
N PRO A 358 17.37 24.12 31.39
CA PRO A 358 17.93 25.28 32.08
C PRO A 358 16.91 26.41 32.27
N ALA A 359 16.00 26.65 31.32
CA ALA A 359 14.94 27.65 31.47
C ALA A 359 13.99 27.32 32.64
N SER A 360 13.67 26.05 32.83
CA SER A 360 12.84 25.59 33.95
C SER A 360 13.50 25.84 35.30
N ILE A 361 14.84 25.81 35.39
CA ILE A 361 15.58 26.14 36.62
C ILE A 361 15.42 27.63 36.97
N HIS A 362 15.45 28.49 35.96
CA HIS A 362 15.24 29.93 36.14
C HIS A 362 13.78 30.25 36.49
N LEU A 363 12.82 29.60 35.82
CA LEU A 363 11.39 29.87 35.99
C LEU A 363 10.80 29.24 37.26
N LEU A 364 11.03 27.94 37.47
CA LEU A 364 10.40 27.14 38.52
C LEU A 364 11.32 26.94 39.74
N GLY A 365 12.60 27.32 39.64
CA GLY A 365 13.60 27.11 40.68
C GLY A 365 14.33 25.77 40.57
N LYS A 366 15.10 25.40 41.60
CA LYS A 366 15.80 24.10 41.63
C LYS A 366 14.77 22.98 41.75
N PRO A 367 14.89 21.89 40.98
CA PRO A 367 13.99 20.74 41.12
C PRO A 367 14.14 20.12 42.51
N VAL A 368 13.04 19.68 43.12
CA VAL A 368 13.07 18.96 44.39
C VAL A 368 12.97 17.48 44.08
N TYR A 369 14.10 16.80 44.15
CA TYR A 369 14.13 15.36 44.03
C TYR A 369 13.83 14.74 45.39
N ARG A 370 12.82 13.87 45.46
CA ARG A 370 12.60 13.07 46.67
C ARG A 370 13.83 12.19 46.83
N SER A 371 14.70 12.55 47.77
CA SER A 371 15.79 11.67 48.20
C SER A 371 15.14 10.38 48.68
N ALA A 372 15.21 9.34 47.85
CA ALA A 372 15.02 8.01 48.36
C ALA A 372 16.13 7.85 49.41
N LYS A 373 15.78 7.89 50.70
CA LYS A 373 16.65 7.39 51.77
C LYS A 373 17.31 6.14 51.20
N LYS A 374 18.64 6.15 51.04
CA LYS A 374 19.46 5.06 50.49
C LYS A 374 18.94 3.70 50.98
N SER A 375 18.02 3.10 50.24
CA SER A 375 17.36 1.83 50.56
C SER A 375 16.40 1.43 49.43
N LEU A 376 16.82 1.54 48.18
CA LEU A 376 16.66 0.35 47.33
C LEU A 376 17.74 -0.59 47.86
N GLY A 377 17.30 -1.61 48.61
CA GLY A 377 18.18 -2.48 49.40
C GLY A 377 19.37 -2.99 48.59
N LYS A 378 20.48 -3.20 49.29
CA LYS A 378 21.75 -3.82 48.83
C LYS A 378 21.65 -4.42 47.41
N PRO A 379 22.51 -4.03 46.46
CA PRO A 379 22.47 -4.55 45.11
C PRO A 379 22.97 -6.00 45.07
N ALA A 380 22.27 -6.96 45.68
CA ALA A 380 22.65 -8.35 45.59
C ALA A 380 22.56 -8.80 44.13
N TYR A 381 21.50 -8.42 43.42
CA TYR A 381 21.35 -8.73 41.99
C TYR A 381 22.34 -7.98 41.09
N SER A 382 22.51 -6.66 41.24
CA SER A 382 23.46 -5.94 40.36
C SER A 382 24.93 -6.15 40.72
N ALA A 383 25.28 -6.54 41.95
CA ALA A 383 26.64 -6.95 42.30
C ALA A 383 26.98 -8.35 41.77
N HIS A 384 26.05 -9.31 41.81
CA HIS A 384 26.26 -10.64 41.22
C HIS A 384 26.32 -10.58 39.69
N LEU A 385 25.41 -9.83 39.03
CA LEU A 385 25.48 -9.59 37.59
C LEU A 385 26.78 -8.87 37.21
N LYS A 386 27.18 -7.83 37.95
CA LYS A 386 28.44 -7.14 37.71
C LYS A 386 29.64 -8.07 37.90
N ALA A 387 29.65 -8.90 38.95
CA ALA A 387 30.72 -9.87 39.19
C ALA A 387 30.76 -10.95 38.11
N LEU A 388 29.61 -11.42 37.61
CA LEU A 388 29.51 -12.35 36.50
C LEU A 388 30.06 -11.71 35.20
N VAL A 389 29.62 -10.49 34.88
CA VAL A 389 29.96 -9.77 33.65
C VAL A 389 31.43 -9.36 33.62
N VAL A 390 31.92 -8.78 34.71
CA VAL A 390 33.33 -8.36 34.82
C VAL A 390 34.25 -9.57 35.04
N GLY A 391 33.76 -10.64 35.66
CA GLY A 391 34.55 -11.85 35.94
C GLY A 391 34.74 -12.78 34.74
N HIS A 392 33.89 -12.70 33.71
CA HIS A 392 33.92 -13.59 32.55
C HIS A 392 33.90 -12.84 31.20
N PRO A 393 34.80 -11.87 30.95
CA PRO A 393 34.75 -11.05 29.73
C PRO A 393 34.94 -11.90 28.46
N LYS A 394 35.81 -12.91 28.48
CA LYS A 394 36.02 -13.82 27.33
C LYS A 394 34.76 -14.61 26.97
N LEU A 395 34.00 -15.06 27.98
CA LEU A 395 32.75 -15.78 27.75
C LEU A 395 31.70 -14.84 27.15
N ILE A 396 31.58 -13.61 27.64
CA ILE A 396 30.64 -12.63 27.10
C ILE A 396 31.00 -12.25 25.66
N THR A 397 32.28 -12.03 25.36
CA THR A 397 32.71 -11.77 23.99
C THR A 397 32.44 -12.97 23.08
N LEU A 398 32.69 -14.19 23.54
CA LEU A 398 32.38 -15.41 22.78
C LEU A 398 30.87 -15.55 22.51
N VAL A 399 30.04 -15.35 23.54
CA VAL A 399 28.58 -15.40 23.41
C VAL A 399 28.09 -14.29 22.49
N SER A 400 28.61 -13.07 22.60
CA SER A 400 28.24 -11.95 21.73
C SER A 400 28.64 -12.22 20.27
N LEU A 401 29.82 -12.80 20.05
CA LEU A 401 30.27 -13.21 18.72
C LEU A 401 29.39 -14.33 18.16
N LEU A 402 28.99 -15.29 18.99
CA LEU A 402 28.11 -16.38 18.59
C LEU A 402 26.71 -15.84 18.22
N VAL A 403 26.16 -14.92 19.01
CA VAL A 403 24.90 -14.22 18.69
C VAL A 403 25.04 -13.43 17.40
N LEU A 404 26.16 -12.73 17.17
CA LEU A 404 26.43 -12.01 15.94
C LEU A 404 26.48 -12.96 14.73
N LEU A 405 27.18 -14.10 14.84
CA LEU A 405 27.26 -15.09 13.77
C LEU A 405 25.91 -15.74 13.47
N ILE A 406 25.11 -16.04 14.50
CA ILE A 406 23.73 -16.51 14.32
C ILE A 406 22.88 -15.42 13.65
N GLY A 407 23.06 -14.15 14.03
CA GLY A 407 22.40 -13.01 13.40
C GLY A 407 22.73 -12.89 11.91
N ILE A 408 24.02 -12.94 11.54
CA ILE A 408 24.49 -12.92 10.15
C ILE A 408 23.96 -14.14 9.37
N TRP A 409 23.92 -15.31 10.00
CA TRP A 409 23.30 -16.47 9.37
C TRP A 409 21.78 -16.27 9.19
N GLY A 410 21.10 -15.70 10.18
CA GLY A 410 19.68 -15.36 10.13
C GLY A 410 19.34 -14.36 9.03
N THR A 411 20.21 -13.37 8.73
CA THR A 411 19.97 -12.42 7.63
C THR A 411 19.95 -13.10 6.27
N THR A 412 20.62 -14.25 6.08
CA THR A 412 20.54 -15.03 4.83
C THR A 412 19.21 -15.77 4.64
N LYS A 413 18.35 -15.76 5.66
CA LYS A 413 17.02 -16.39 5.66
C LYS A 413 15.88 -15.37 5.58
N VAL A 414 16.20 -14.08 5.53
CA VAL A 414 15.19 -13.04 5.31
C VAL A 414 14.73 -13.16 3.86
N TRP A 415 13.42 -13.28 3.68
CA TRP A 415 12.75 -13.21 2.39
C TRP A 415 12.01 -11.87 2.36
N ILE A 416 12.00 -11.22 1.20
CA ILE A 416 11.32 -9.95 1.01
C ILE A 416 10.06 -10.24 0.23
N ASP A 417 8.95 -9.80 0.80
CA ASP A 417 7.64 -9.88 0.21
C ASP A 417 6.86 -8.66 0.64
N THR A 418 6.26 -7.97 -0.32
CA THR A 418 5.41 -6.82 -0.07
C THR A 418 4.00 -7.19 -0.46
N SER A 419 3.08 -7.12 0.51
CA SER A 419 1.64 -7.31 0.35
C SER A 419 0.93 -6.27 1.21
N PHE A 420 0.01 -5.54 0.62
CA PHE A 420 -0.78 -4.54 1.33
C PHE A 420 -1.91 -5.19 2.11
N LEU A 421 -2.50 -6.25 1.54
CA LEU A 421 -3.54 -7.03 2.19
C LEU A 421 -3.02 -7.68 3.49
N ALA A 422 -1.76 -8.11 3.51
CA ALA A 422 -1.12 -8.69 4.70
C ALA A 422 -0.99 -7.74 5.90
N ASN A 423 -1.25 -6.43 5.73
CA ASN A 423 -1.26 -5.47 6.84
C ASN A 423 -2.58 -5.46 7.64
N PHE A 424 -3.63 -6.11 7.14
CA PHE A 424 -4.93 -6.23 7.80
C PHE A 424 -4.99 -7.50 8.66
N GLU A 425 -5.85 -7.51 9.69
CA GLU A 425 -6.08 -8.73 10.46
C GLU A 425 -6.67 -9.85 9.58
N GLU A 426 -6.22 -11.09 9.80
CA GLU A 426 -6.67 -12.28 9.05
C GLU A 426 -8.19 -12.48 9.12
N ASP A 427 -8.84 -12.05 10.20
CA ASP A 427 -10.29 -12.16 10.41
C ASP A 427 -11.08 -10.92 9.96
N SER A 428 -10.43 -9.92 9.37
CA SER A 428 -11.08 -8.73 8.85
C SER A 428 -11.96 -9.03 7.64
N SER A 429 -12.99 -8.20 7.42
CA SER A 429 -13.91 -8.40 6.29
C SER A 429 -13.21 -8.28 4.94
N ILE A 430 -12.17 -7.44 4.82
CA ILE A 430 -11.48 -7.20 3.56
C ILE A 430 -10.67 -8.42 3.13
N VAL A 431 -9.96 -9.07 4.07
CA VAL A 431 -9.21 -10.29 3.83
C VAL A 431 -10.13 -11.44 3.43
N GLN A 432 -11.25 -11.64 4.15
CA GLN A 432 -12.20 -12.71 3.83
C GLN A 432 -12.88 -12.52 2.47
N ILE A 433 -13.15 -11.28 2.05
CA ILE A 433 -13.72 -10.99 0.74
C ILE A 433 -12.69 -11.24 -0.35
N ASP A 434 -11.44 -10.83 -0.15
CA ASP A 434 -10.34 -11.09 -1.08
C ASP A 434 -10.11 -12.60 -1.27
N GLU A 435 -10.07 -13.36 -0.17
CA GLU A 435 -9.99 -14.83 -0.19
C GLU A 435 -11.14 -15.46 -0.97
N LEU A 436 -12.38 -14.98 -0.77
CA LEU A 436 -13.55 -15.45 -1.52
C LEU A 436 -13.40 -15.17 -3.03
N VAL A 437 -12.91 -13.98 -3.40
CA VAL A 437 -12.68 -13.63 -4.81
C VAL A 437 -11.60 -14.53 -5.41
N ASN A 438 -10.49 -14.75 -4.71
CA ASN A 438 -9.40 -15.61 -5.13
C ASN A 438 -9.80 -17.10 -5.21
N GLU A 439 -10.73 -17.55 -4.37
CA GLU A 439 -11.26 -18.92 -4.42
C GLU A 439 -12.15 -19.14 -5.64
N LYS A 440 -13.10 -18.21 -5.89
CA LYS A 440 -14.16 -18.40 -6.90
C LYS A 440 -13.85 -17.82 -8.28
N PHE A 441 -12.95 -16.85 -8.38
CA PHE A 441 -12.64 -16.09 -9.59
C PHE A 441 -11.12 -16.05 -9.87
N GLY A 442 -10.73 -15.21 -10.85
CA GLY A 442 -9.36 -15.07 -11.31
C GLY A 442 -8.41 -14.32 -10.35
N GLY A 443 -8.95 -13.65 -9.34
CA GLY A 443 -8.21 -12.91 -8.32
C GLY A 443 -8.42 -11.40 -8.40
N THR A 444 -7.84 -10.67 -7.44
CA THR A 444 -8.06 -9.23 -7.22
C THR A 444 -6.91 -8.33 -7.69
N SER A 445 -5.75 -8.92 -8.03
CA SER A 445 -4.58 -8.21 -8.52
C SER A 445 -4.37 -8.48 -10.02
N THR A 446 -3.82 -7.51 -10.76
CA THR A 446 -3.60 -7.61 -12.21
C THR A 446 -2.17 -7.29 -12.60
N LEU A 447 -1.63 -8.10 -13.51
CA LEU A 447 -0.41 -7.83 -14.26
C LEU A 447 -0.78 -7.67 -15.73
N ASN A 448 -0.33 -6.60 -16.37
CA ASN A 448 -0.53 -6.39 -17.80
C ASN A 448 0.80 -6.62 -18.52
N ILE A 449 0.79 -7.50 -19.51
CA ILE A 449 1.93 -7.76 -20.39
C ILE A 449 1.66 -7.00 -21.68
N ILE A 450 2.54 -6.03 -21.97
CA ILE A 450 2.41 -5.17 -23.14
C ILE A 450 3.37 -5.68 -24.20
N LEU A 451 2.83 -6.07 -25.35
CA LEU A 451 3.59 -6.54 -26.50
C LEU A 451 3.49 -5.48 -27.59
N SER A 452 4.63 -4.99 -28.10
CA SER A 452 4.64 -3.91 -29.11
C SER A 452 5.54 -4.27 -30.29
N SER A 453 5.21 -3.78 -31.49
CA SER A 453 5.99 -3.98 -32.72
C SER A 453 5.96 -2.72 -33.58
N ASP A 454 7.04 -2.47 -34.33
CA ASP A 454 7.09 -1.38 -35.30
C ASP A 454 6.30 -1.68 -36.60
N GLN A 455 5.73 -2.90 -36.72
CA GLN A 455 4.99 -3.36 -37.89
C GLN A 455 3.47 -3.25 -37.68
N VAL A 456 2.80 -2.52 -38.58
CA VAL A 456 1.33 -2.47 -38.65
C VAL A 456 0.76 -3.85 -38.94
N ASP A 457 -0.39 -4.17 -38.35
CA ASP A 457 -1.06 -5.48 -38.49
C ASP A 457 -0.25 -6.69 -37.96
N ARG A 458 0.82 -6.46 -37.19
CA ARG A 458 1.67 -7.54 -36.66
C ARG A 458 0.85 -8.55 -35.84
N PHE A 459 -0.06 -8.06 -35.01
CA PHE A 459 -0.89 -8.89 -34.13
C PHE A 459 -2.03 -9.63 -34.85
N LYS A 460 -2.12 -9.53 -36.18
CA LYS A 460 -2.98 -10.40 -37.01
C LYS A 460 -2.25 -11.66 -37.49
N ASP A 461 -0.95 -11.80 -37.24
CA ASP A 461 -0.17 -12.98 -37.61
C ASP A 461 -0.57 -14.20 -36.75
N PRO A 462 -1.01 -15.32 -37.36
CA PRO A 462 -1.27 -16.57 -36.68
C PRO A 462 -0.13 -17.08 -35.79
N GLU A 463 1.13 -16.95 -36.22
CA GLU A 463 2.26 -17.48 -35.45
C GLU A 463 2.46 -16.69 -34.15
N LEU A 464 2.31 -15.37 -34.19
CA LEU A 464 2.41 -14.51 -33.00
C LEU A 464 1.23 -14.75 -32.05
N LEU A 465 0.00 -14.83 -32.55
CA LEU A 465 -1.15 -15.15 -31.71
C LEU A 465 -1.01 -16.52 -31.04
N LYS A 466 -0.42 -17.52 -31.72
CA LYS A 466 -0.13 -18.83 -31.13
C LYS A 466 0.93 -18.75 -30.04
N THR A 467 1.94 -17.89 -30.19
CA THR A 467 2.90 -17.58 -29.11
C THR A 467 2.19 -16.97 -27.91
N MET A 468 1.31 -15.99 -28.12
CA MET A 468 0.51 -15.37 -27.05
C MET A 468 -0.37 -16.39 -26.33
N ASP A 469 -1.03 -17.28 -27.08
CA ASP A 469 -1.85 -18.35 -26.50
C ASP A 469 -1.03 -19.37 -25.70
N ALA A 470 0.15 -19.75 -26.20
CA ALA A 470 1.06 -20.64 -25.47
C ALA A 470 1.53 -20.01 -24.15
N LEU A 471 1.90 -18.73 -24.18
CA LEU A 471 2.25 -17.97 -22.98
C LEU A 471 1.09 -17.96 -21.98
N GLN A 472 -0.13 -17.63 -22.43
CA GLN A 472 -1.32 -17.65 -21.56
C GLN A 472 -1.54 -19.03 -20.91
N GLN A 473 -1.47 -20.12 -21.68
CA GLN A 473 -1.65 -21.48 -21.16
C GLN A 473 -0.57 -21.86 -20.14
N GLU A 474 0.68 -21.45 -20.35
CA GLU A 474 1.77 -21.69 -19.40
C GLU A 474 1.60 -20.90 -18.11
N LEU A 475 1.14 -19.64 -18.21
CA LEU A 475 0.83 -18.82 -17.04
C LEU A 475 -0.33 -19.40 -16.24
N GLU A 476 -1.42 -19.79 -16.90
CA GLU A 476 -2.61 -20.40 -16.27
C GLU A 476 -2.34 -21.78 -15.64
N ALA A 477 -1.21 -22.43 -15.97
CA ALA A 477 -0.77 -23.64 -15.28
C ALA A 477 -0.28 -23.36 -13.85
N ASN A 478 0.08 -22.10 -13.55
CA ASN A 478 0.44 -21.68 -12.20
C ASN A 478 -0.83 -21.45 -11.36
N PRO A 479 -0.97 -22.08 -10.17
CA PRO A 479 -2.16 -21.94 -9.33
C PRO A 479 -2.41 -20.51 -8.82
N MET A 480 -1.40 -19.63 -8.86
CA MET A 480 -1.51 -18.22 -8.49
C MET A 480 -2.05 -17.34 -9.61
N VAL A 481 -2.02 -17.82 -10.85
CA VAL A 481 -2.66 -17.17 -12.00
C VAL A 481 -4.08 -17.70 -12.07
N GLY A 482 -5.05 -16.80 -11.99
CA GLY A 482 -6.45 -17.18 -12.06
C GLY A 482 -6.91 -17.36 -13.49
N ASN A 483 -6.87 -16.28 -14.28
CA ASN A 483 -7.24 -16.27 -15.70
C ASN A 483 -6.37 -15.27 -16.47
N THR A 484 -6.31 -15.45 -17.79
CA THR A 484 -5.71 -14.49 -18.71
C THR A 484 -6.72 -14.00 -19.75
N LEU A 485 -6.50 -12.79 -20.27
CA LEU A 485 -7.28 -12.24 -21.39
C LEU A 485 -6.36 -11.49 -22.35
N SER A 486 -6.47 -11.83 -23.63
CA SER A 486 -5.75 -11.17 -24.71
C SER A 486 -6.54 -11.29 -26.02
N LEU A 487 -6.03 -10.67 -27.07
CA LEU A 487 -6.56 -10.83 -28.43
C LEU A 487 -6.65 -12.30 -28.86
N ALA A 488 -5.72 -13.16 -28.45
CA ALA A 488 -5.77 -14.58 -28.77
C ALA A 488 -7.03 -15.27 -28.19
N THR A 489 -7.49 -14.84 -27.02
CA THR A 489 -8.72 -15.36 -26.39
C THR A 489 -9.95 -14.99 -27.22
N PHE A 490 -10.04 -13.74 -27.67
CA PHE A 490 -11.11 -13.26 -28.56
C PHE A 490 -11.11 -14.04 -29.88
N ILE A 491 -9.97 -14.20 -30.54
CA ILE A 491 -9.86 -14.92 -31.82
C ILE A 491 -10.25 -16.39 -31.68
N LYS A 492 -9.82 -17.08 -30.60
CA LYS A 492 -10.25 -18.46 -30.32
C LYS A 492 -11.76 -18.55 -30.11
N GLN A 493 -12.36 -17.59 -29.39
CA GLN A 493 -13.81 -17.57 -29.16
C GLN A 493 -14.57 -17.35 -30.46
N MET A 494 -14.16 -16.38 -31.29
CA MET A 494 -14.76 -16.13 -32.60
C MET A 494 -14.64 -17.37 -33.50
N ASN A 495 -13.46 -18.00 -33.55
CA ASN A 495 -13.25 -19.20 -34.35
C ASN A 495 -14.16 -20.35 -33.88
N GLN A 496 -14.32 -20.52 -32.57
CA GLN A 496 -15.15 -21.56 -32.01
C GLN A 496 -16.62 -21.42 -32.39
N VAL A 497 -17.09 -20.17 -32.34
CA VAL A 497 -18.45 -19.79 -32.68
C VAL A 497 -18.71 -19.96 -34.17
N MET A 498 -17.75 -19.58 -35.02
CA MET A 498 -17.85 -19.70 -36.48
C MET A 498 -17.79 -21.15 -36.97
N LEU A 499 -17.04 -22.02 -36.29
CA LEU A 499 -16.94 -23.45 -36.60
C LEU A 499 -17.99 -24.31 -35.85
N GLU A 500 -19.04 -23.70 -35.32
CA GLU A 500 -20.15 -24.39 -34.62
C GLU A 500 -19.69 -25.44 -33.59
N HIS A 501 -18.61 -25.17 -32.85
CA HIS A 501 -18.03 -26.08 -31.84
C HIS A 501 -17.52 -27.43 -32.38
N GLU A 502 -17.12 -27.52 -33.65
CA GLU A 502 -16.47 -28.71 -34.24
C GLU A 502 -15.10 -29.05 -33.60
N GLU A 503 -14.54 -30.24 -33.86
CA GLU A 503 -13.20 -30.61 -33.36
C GLU A 503 -12.12 -29.65 -33.92
N GLY A 504 -11.36 -28.99 -33.03
CA GLY A 504 -10.38 -27.95 -33.38
C GLY A 504 -10.92 -26.51 -33.34
N SER A 505 -12.20 -26.32 -33.00
CA SER A 505 -12.87 -25.01 -32.90
C SER A 505 -12.24 -24.04 -31.90
N HIS A 506 -11.61 -24.53 -30.82
CA HIS A 506 -10.90 -23.71 -29.83
C HIS A 506 -9.42 -23.52 -30.17
N SER A 507 -9.12 -23.17 -31.42
CA SER A 507 -7.77 -22.91 -31.93
C SER A 507 -7.68 -21.57 -32.64
N ILE A 508 -6.47 -21.06 -32.82
CA ILE A 508 -6.20 -19.87 -33.63
C ILE A 508 -6.15 -20.27 -35.10
N PRO A 509 -6.88 -19.58 -36.00
CA PRO A 509 -6.81 -19.84 -37.43
C PRO A 509 -5.39 -19.75 -38.00
N ASP A 510 -5.05 -20.62 -38.95
CA ASP A 510 -3.74 -20.62 -39.62
C ASP A 510 -3.55 -19.47 -40.62
N SER A 511 -4.56 -18.63 -40.86
CA SER A 511 -4.55 -17.59 -41.88
C SER A 511 -4.82 -16.21 -41.30
N GLN A 512 -3.91 -15.27 -41.56
CA GLN A 512 -4.06 -13.85 -41.23
C GLN A 512 -5.33 -13.23 -41.86
N GLU A 513 -5.72 -13.68 -43.06
CA GLU A 513 -6.93 -13.21 -43.74
C GLU A 513 -8.18 -13.57 -42.93
N MET A 514 -8.23 -14.78 -42.36
CA MET A 514 -9.35 -15.25 -41.55
C MET A 514 -9.42 -14.50 -40.21
N ILE A 515 -8.28 -14.27 -39.57
CA ILE A 515 -8.18 -13.46 -38.34
C ILE A 515 -8.69 -12.03 -38.62
N SER A 516 -8.27 -11.43 -39.73
CA SER A 516 -8.71 -10.10 -40.15
C SER A 516 -10.22 -10.04 -40.40
N GLN A 517 -10.81 -11.09 -40.97
CA GLN A 517 -12.25 -11.19 -41.18
C GLN A 517 -13.01 -11.30 -39.84
N TYR A 518 -12.50 -12.09 -38.89
CA TYR A 518 -13.13 -12.21 -37.57
C TYR A 518 -13.13 -10.88 -36.81
N LEU A 519 -11.99 -10.18 -36.82
CA LEU A 519 -11.86 -8.84 -36.24
C LEU A 519 -12.84 -7.85 -36.87
N LEU A 520 -12.89 -7.81 -38.20
CA LEU A 520 -13.81 -6.92 -38.92
C LEU A 520 -15.28 -7.23 -38.59
N LEU A 521 -15.65 -8.51 -38.51
CA LEU A 521 -17.00 -8.93 -38.15
C LEU A 521 -17.33 -8.54 -36.70
N TYR A 522 -16.37 -8.63 -35.78
CA TYR A 522 -16.55 -8.18 -34.40
C TYR A 522 -16.71 -6.65 -34.33
N GLU A 523 -15.86 -5.89 -35.01
CA GLU A 523 -15.95 -4.41 -35.05
C GLU A 523 -17.30 -3.90 -35.59
N PHE A 524 -17.98 -4.69 -36.44
CA PHE A 524 -19.32 -4.35 -36.93
C PHE A 524 -20.48 -4.71 -35.98
N SER A 525 -20.29 -5.73 -35.14
CA SER A 525 -21.38 -6.33 -34.35
C SER A 525 -21.26 -6.11 -32.85
N GLY A 526 -20.04 -6.04 -32.31
CA GLY A 526 -19.73 -5.88 -30.89
C GLY A 526 -19.33 -4.46 -30.53
N ASP A 527 -18.98 -4.27 -29.25
CA ASP A 527 -18.45 -3.01 -28.75
C ASP A 527 -16.96 -2.87 -29.13
N PRO A 528 -16.57 -1.84 -29.91
CA PRO A 528 -15.17 -1.58 -30.21
C PRO A 528 -14.31 -1.35 -28.95
N GLU A 529 -14.88 -0.82 -27.87
CA GLU A 529 -14.14 -0.57 -26.62
C GLU A 529 -13.64 -1.87 -25.97
N SER A 530 -14.38 -2.98 -26.12
CA SER A 530 -13.94 -4.30 -25.65
C SER A 530 -12.64 -4.77 -26.32
N LEU A 531 -12.42 -4.44 -27.60
CA LEU A 531 -11.17 -4.76 -28.29
C LEU A 531 -10.03 -3.82 -27.87
N THR A 532 -10.31 -2.56 -27.56
CA THR A 532 -9.28 -1.62 -27.12
C THR A 532 -8.59 -2.04 -25.82
N GLN A 533 -9.21 -2.91 -25.02
CA GLN A 533 -8.59 -3.49 -23.82
C GLN A 533 -7.45 -4.48 -24.13
N VAL A 534 -7.39 -5.03 -25.35
CA VAL A 534 -6.45 -6.10 -25.71
C VAL A 534 -5.60 -5.79 -26.93
N ILE A 535 -6.00 -4.83 -27.77
CA ILE A 535 -5.27 -4.45 -28.98
C ILE A 535 -5.48 -2.97 -29.33
N ASP A 536 -4.44 -2.32 -29.84
CA ASP A 536 -4.54 -0.97 -30.40
C ASP A 536 -5.17 -0.96 -31.81
N TYR A 537 -5.55 0.24 -32.28
CA TYR A 537 -6.19 0.41 -33.58
C TYR A 537 -5.32 0.00 -34.78
N GLU A 538 -4.00 0.17 -34.68
CA GLU A 538 -3.06 -0.18 -35.76
C GLU A 538 -2.57 -1.63 -35.70
N TYR A 539 -3.01 -2.40 -34.68
CA TYR A 539 -2.59 -3.77 -34.44
C TYR A 539 -1.05 -3.89 -34.33
N THR A 540 -0.44 -2.88 -33.70
CA THR A 540 1.00 -2.74 -33.40
C THR A 540 1.33 -3.00 -31.94
N SER A 541 0.34 -2.93 -31.04
CA SER A 541 0.49 -3.13 -29.60
C SER A 541 -0.68 -3.93 -29.04
N ALA A 542 -0.38 -5.02 -28.35
CA ALA A 542 -1.37 -5.87 -27.68
C ALA A 542 -1.13 -5.93 -26.17
N ASN A 543 -2.22 -6.11 -25.42
CA ASN A 543 -2.22 -6.30 -23.99
C ASN A 543 -2.68 -7.73 -23.64
N ILE A 544 -1.92 -8.39 -22.77
CA ILE A 544 -2.33 -9.62 -22.09
C ILE A 544 -2.57 -9.27 -20.62
N THR A 545 -3.83 -9.26 -20.21
CA THR A 545 -4.20 -9.06 -18.81
C THR A 545 -4.12 -10.40 -18.07
N VAL A 546 -3.30 -10.47 -17.03
CA VAL A 546 -3.12 -11.64 -16.16
C VAL A 546 -3.71 -11.32 -14.80
N GLN A 547 -4.76 -12.05 -14.40
CA GLN A 547 -5.33 -11.93 -13.06
C GLN A 547 -4.59 -12.85 -12.08
N LEU A 548 -4.22 -12.29 -10.94
CA LEU A 548 -3.41 -12.92 -9.91
C LEU A 548 -4.21 -13.04 -8.62
N LYS A 549 -4.08 -14.19 -7.96
CA LYS A 549 -4.71 -14.52 -6.68
C LYS A 549 -3.94 -14.04 -5.45
N SER A 550 -2.93 -13.18 -5.67
CA SER A 550 -2.07 -12.65 -4.63
C SER A 550 -1.49 -11.30 -5.05
N ASP A 551 -1.36 -10.38 -4.09
CA ASP A 551 -0.65 -9.11 -4.24
C ASP A 551 0.84 -9.21 -3.84
N SER A 552 1.34 -10.44 -3.56
CA SER A 552 2.72 -10.70 -3.18
C SER A 552 3.71 -10.37 -4.30
N SER A 553 4.68 -9.53 -3.99
CA SER A 553 5.79 -9.23 -4.92
C SER A 553 6.65 -10.46 -5.22
N ALA A 554 6.74 -11.42 -4.30
CA ALA A 554 7.46 -12.66 -4.52
C ALA A 554 6.74 -13.59 -5.52
N VAL A 555 5.40 -13.67 -5.47
CA VAL A 555 4.60 -14.41 -6.45
C VAL A 555 4.74 -13.76 -7.82
N LEU A 556 4.59 -12.44 -7.90
CA LEU A 556 4.67 -11.72 -9.16
C LEU A 556 6.05 -11.88 -9.83
N LYS A 557 7.14 -11.88 -9.05
CA LYS A 557 8.49 -12.16 -9.56
C LYS A 557 8.57 -13.52 -10.26
N GLN A 558 7.97 -14.56 -9.70
CA GLN A 558 7.95 -15.90 -10.32
C GLN A 558 7.17 -15.90 -11.64
N ILE A 559 6.09 -15.13 -11.72
CA ILE A 559 5.29 -15.00 -12.96
C ILE A 559 6.10 -14.24 -14.02
N ILE A 560 6.75 -13.13 -13.67
CA ILE A 560 7.61 -12.37 -14.58
C ILE A 560 8.77 -13.24 -15.10
N GLU A 561 9.40 -14.04 -14.24
CA GLU A 561 10.46 -14.97 -14.65
C GLU A 561 9.99 -15.98 -15.72
N VAL A 562 8.73 -16.42 -15.67
CA VAL A 562 8.14 -17.29 -16.71
C VAL A 562 7.93 -16.49 -18.00
N ILE A 563 7.39 -15.28 -17.93
CA ILE A 563 7.14 -14.42 -19.10
C ILE A 563 8.47 -14.10 -19.81
N ASP A 564 9.52 -13.78 -19.05
CA ASP A 564 10.85 -13.47 -19.58
C ASP A 564 11.48 -14.65 -20.35
N THR A 565 11.04 -15.90 -20.13
CA THR A 565 11.50 -17.04 -20.94
C THR A 565 11.03 -16.99 -22.39
N TYR A 566 9.94 -16.25 -22.68
CA TYR A 566 9.41 -16.03 -24.03
C TYR A 566 10.10 -14.87 -24.75
N LEU A 567 10.90 -14.07 -24.06
CA LEU A 567 11.57 -12.90 -24.63
C LEU A 567 12.36 -13.22 -25.91
N PRO A 568 13.18 -14.28 -25.98
CA PRO A 568 13.91 -14.60 -27.21
C PRO A 568 12.98 -14.94 -28.39
N THR A 569 11.86 -15.62 -28.12
CA THR A 569 10.88 -15.97 -29.17
C THR A 569 10.12 -14.74 -29.65
N LEU A 570 9.76 -13.82 -28.75
CA LEU A 570 9.12 -12.55 -29.11
C LEU A 570 10.07 -11.65 -29.91
N GLU A 571 11.34 -11.56 -29.51
CA GLU A 571 12.38 -10.82 -30.24
C GLU A 571 12.60 -11.39 -31.66
N GLU A 572 12.61 -12.72 -31.82
CA GLU A 572 12.66 -13.38 -33.14
C GLU A 572 11.43 -13.05 -34.02
N GLN A 573 10.30 -12.71 -33.40
CA GLN A 573 9.04 -12.33 -34.05
C GLN A 573 8.88 -10.81 -34.23
N ASP A 574 9.93 -10.01 -33.95
CA ASP A 574 9.94 -8.53 -34.04
C ASP A 574 8.94 -7.87 -33.07
N VAL A 575 8.85 -8.40 -31.84
CA VAL A 575 7.97 -7.94 -30.77
C VAL A 575 8.78 -7.62 -29.51
N PHE A 576 8.53 -6.44 -28.95
CA PHE A 576 9.09 -5.95 -27.70
C PHE A 576 8.15 -6.22 -26.54
N LEU A 577 8.71 -6.62 -25.40
CA LEU A 577 8.00 -6.95 -24.17
C LEU A 577 8.09 -5.79 -23.17
N GLY A 578 6.95 -5.41 -22.60
CA GLY A 578 6.81 -4.46 -21.50
C GLY A 578 5.79 -4.94 -20.46
N TYR A 579 5.73 -4.25 -19.34
CA TYR A 579 4.87 -4.58 -18.21
C TYR A 579 4.13 -3.34 -17.71
N ALA A 580 2.90 -3.53 -17.28
CA ALA A 580 2.03 -2.49 -16.76
C ALA A 580 1.06 -3.04 -15.70
N GLY A 581 0.20 -2.17 -15.18
CA GLY A 581 -0.84 -2.51 -14.22
C GLY A 581 -0.40 -2.44 -12.75
N SER A 582 -1.38 -2.45 -11.85
CA SER A 582 -1.20 -2.22 -10.41
C SER A 582 -0.27 -3.23 -9.75
N GLY A 583 -0.36 -4.51 -10.12
CA GLY A 583 0.55 -5.55 -9.62
C GLY A 583 2.01 -5.25 -9.98
N TYR A 584 2.28 -4.87 -11.23
CA TYR A 584 3.63 -4.52 -11.67
C TYR A 584 4.16 -3.28 -10.96
N LYS A 585 3.34 -2.22 -10.80
CA LYS A 585 3.71 -1.03 -10.02
C LYS A 585 4.11 -1.42 -8.58
N ALA A 586 3.35 -2.30 -7.94
CA ALA A 586 3.66 -2.82 -6.60
C ALA A 586 4.92 -3.73 -6.55
N PHE A 587 5.23 -4.47 -7.60
CA PHE A 587 6.50 -5.20 -7.69
C PHE A 587 7.70 -4.25 -7.81
N VAL A 588 7.62 -3.27 -8.71
CA VAL A 588 8.66 -2.24 -8.86
C VAL A 588 8.85 -1.46 -7.55
N PHE A 589 7.78 -1.20 -6.81
CA PHE A 589 7.86 -0.65 -5.44
C PHE A 589 8.78 -1.45 -4.54
N SER A 590 8.55 -2.76 -4.51
CA SER A 590 9.28 -3.69 -3.66
C SER A 590 10.75 -3.74 -4.05
N GLU A 591 11.07 -3.71 -5.35
CA GLU A 591 12.46 -3.65 -5.82
C GLU A 591 13.11 -2.29 -5.51
N LEU A 592 12.42 -1.16 -5.68
CA LEU A 592 12.94 0.17 -5.32
C LEU A 592 13.22 0.31 -3.81
N LEU A 593 12.39 -0.31 -2.97
CA LEU A 593 12.65 -0.39 -1.52
C LEU A 593 13.93 -1.17 -1.20
N LEU A 594 14.30 -2.15 -2.04
CA LEU A 594 15.48 -2.98 -1.87
C LEU A 594 16.74 -2.34 -2.44
N GLU A 595 16.70 -1.95 -3.71
CA GLU A 595 17.84 -1.37 -4.42
C GLU A 595 18.21 -0.01 -3.84
N GLY A 596 17.23 0.81 -3.45
CA GLY A 596 17.45 2.12 -2.83
C GLY A 596 18.11 2.07 -1.44
N GLN A 597 18.29 0.88 -0.86
CA GLN A 597 18.94 0.66 0.43
C GLN A 597 20.33 0.02 0.34
N ILE A 598 20.79 -0.37 -0.87
CA ILE A 598 22.13 -0.93 -1.15
C ILE A 598 23.05 0.19 -1.65
#